data_AF-A0A7M7T8Z3-F1
#
_entry.id   AF-A0A7M7T8Z3-F1
#
_cell.length_a   1.000
_cell.length_b   1.000
_cell.length_c   1.000
_cell.angle_alpha   90.00
_cell.angle_beta   90.00
_cell.angle_gamma   90.00
#
_symmetry.space_group_name_H-M   'P 1'
#
loop_
_entity.id
_entity.type
_entity.pdbx_description
1 polymer ?
#
loop_
_entity_poly.entity_id
_entity_poly.type
_entity_poly.pdbx_seq_one_letter_code
_entity_poly.pdbx_strand_id
1 'polypeptide(L)'
;MDKDWRTSLLKKYLIPSNCSLLNAPQLNAEVKSVISSIALKKDNYNETRQQQLGAGITAIAKALTALLNSEEDGKSANLKALLIEHLGDGDEIFNMDAPYVSSSDYIRKAFEMRGMPTSALDTMIASLSAGTLRQYNKPLKMWDEFCKREQICPFTANVSKVLEFLDLSFQNCKRFCKVVAKLKPQTPKYTCTCDPDTVLQYLENLYPHESLNLEKLTKKFVTLLALITAQRVQTLSKIKIVNININPNGAEIVITDSLKTTDVNNTQPILKIPIFTEKIKVCVFSTTSFQETVP
;
A
#
# COMPACT_ATOMS: atom_id res chain seq x y z
N MET A 1 -12.24 -2.67 7.19
CA MET A 1 -12.33 -2.29 8.61
C MET A 1 -11.26 -3.05 9.35
N ASP A 2 -10.68 -2.45 10.38
CA ASP A 2 -9.60 -3.06 11.14
C ASP A 2 -10.10 -4.29 11.93
N LYS A 3 -9.27 -5.33 12.04
CA LYS A 3 -9.67 -6.62 12.66
C LYS A 3 -9.88 -6.48 14.17
N ASP A 4 -9.11 -5.61 14.80
CA ASP A 4 -9.16 -5.38 16.25
C ASP A 4 -10.40 -4.58 16.64
N TRP A 5 -10.81 -3.63 15.80
CA TRP A 5 -12.08 -2.92 15.92
C TRP A 5 -13.30 -3.86 15.87
N ARG A 6 -13.38 -4.73 14.85
CA ARG A 6 -14.49 -5.70 14.72
C ARG A 6 -14.61 -6.61 15.94
N THR A 7 -13.47 -7.10 16.42
CA THR A 7 -13.41 -7.98 17.59
C THR A 7 -13.85 -7.24 18.86
N SER A 8 -13.50 -5.96 18.99
CA SER A 8 -13.93 -5.11 20.10
C SER A 8 -15.42 -4.83 20.07
N LEU A 9 -15.99 -4.59 18.87
CA LEU A 9 -17.41 -4.33 18.68
C LEU A 9 -18.28 -5.57 18.98
N LEU A 10 -17.86 -6.76 18.53
CA LEU A 10 -18.55 -8.02 18.87
C LEU A 10 -18.49 -8.32 20.39
N LYS A 11 -17.39 -7.97 21.07
CA LYS A 11 -17.27 -8.10 22.54
C LYS A 11 -18.18 -7.13 23.30
N LYS A 12 -18.52 -5.98 22.72
CA LYS A 12 -19.44 -4.99 23.32
C LYS A 12 -20.89 -5.48 23.36
N TYR A 13 -21.27 -6.34 22.41
CA TYR A 13 -22.63 -6.86 22.25
C TYR A 13 -22.68 -8.39 22.33
N LEU A 14 -22.29 -8.91 23.50
CA LEU A 14 -22.43 -10.33 23.82
C LEU A 14 -23.90 -10.72 23.96
N ILE A 15 -24.25 -11.86 23.38
CA ILE A 15 -25.59 -12.44 23.48
C ILE A 15 -25.85 -12.82 24.94
N PRO A 16 -26.93 -12.32 25.55
CA PRO A 16 -27.30 -12.66 26.92
C PRO A 16 -27.53 -14.16 27.10
N SER A 17 -27.14 -14.72 28.25
CA SER A 17 -27.26 -16.15 28.54
C SER A 17 -28.71 -16.66 28.56
N ASN A 18 -29.68 -15.78 28.83
CA ASN A 18 -31.11 -16.08 28.76
C ASN A 18 -31.66 -16.18 27.33
N CYS A 19 -30.88 -15.80 26.31
CA CYS A 19 -31.27 -15.86 24.89
C CYS A 19 -30.38 -16.84 24.12
N SER A 20 -30.28 -18.09 24.59
CA SER A 20 -29.42 -19.12 24.00
C SER A 20 -29.68 -19.38 22.51
N LEU A 21 -30.94 -19.23 22.07
CA LEU A 21 -31.38 -19.40 20.67
C LEU A 21 -30.77 -18.37 19.69
N LEU A 22 -30.24 -17.25 20.19
CA LEU A 22 -29.57 -16.26 19.34
C LEU A 22 -28.10 -16.63 19.06
N ASN A 23 -27.51 -17.56 19.82
CA ASN A 23 -26.18 -18.06 19.52
C ASN A 23 -26.20 -18.93 18.28
N ALA A 24 -25.10 -18.91 17.54
CA ALA A 24 -24.95 -19.78 16.39
C ALA A 24 -24.98 -21.26 16.83
N PRO A 25 -25.77 -22.13 16.17
CA PRO A 25 -25.67 -23.56 16.37
C PRO A 25 -24.27 -24.04 15.93
N GLN A 26 -23.62 -24.81 16.78
CA GLN A 26 -22.30 -25.37 16.49
C GLN A 26 -22.43 -26.82 16.04
N LEU A 27 -21.63 -27.22 15.05
CA LEU A 27 -21.51 -28.62 14.65
C LEU A 27 -21.01 -29.48 15.82
N ASN A 28 -21.70 -30.59 16.07
CA ASN A 28 -21.24 -31.61 17.02
C ASN A 28 -19.88 -32.19 16.59
N ALA A 29 -19.03 -32.53 17.56
CA ALA A 29 -17.67 -33.02 17.32
C ALA A 29 -17.63 -34.27 16.41
N GLU A 30 -18.61 -35.16 16.56
CA GLU A 30 -18.76 -36.36 15.74
C GLU A 30 -18.97 -36.00 14.26
N VAL A 31 -19.91 -35.11 13.96
CA VAL A 31 -20.21 -34.67 12.59
C VAL A 31 -19.04 -33.89 12.00
N LYS A 32 -18.39 -33.05 12.81
CA LYS A 32 -17.21 -32.27 12.42
C LYS A 32 -16.05 -33.14 11.92
N SER A 33 -15.92 -34.36 12.45
CA SER A 33 -14.88 -35.32 12.08
C SER A 33 -15.13 -36.05 10.76
N VAL A 34 -16.40 -36.12 10.32
CA VAL A 34 -16.83 -36.93 9.17
C VAL A 34 -17.01 -36.09 7.91
N ILE A 35 -17.33 -34.80 8.05
CA ILE A 35 -17.61 -33.92 6.90
C ILE A 35 -16.35 -33.47 6.16
N SER A 36 -16.50 -33.16 4.87
CA SER A 36 -15.39 -32.65 4.05
C SER A 36 -14.88 -31.29 4.52
N SER A 37 -13.61 -31.00 4.26
CA SER A 37 -12.99 -29.70 4.59
C SER A 37 -13.69 -28.51 3.93
N ILE A 38 -14.32 -28.72 2.77
CA ILE A 38 -15.11 -27.71 2.05
C ILE A 38 -16.44 -27.46 2.78
N ALA A 39 -17.15 -28.53 3.16
CA ALA A 39 -18.39 -28.42 3.92
C ALA A 39 -18.14 -27.78 5.29
N LEU A 40 -17.06 -28.16 5.96
CA LEU A 40 -16.63 -27.58 7.23
C LEU A 40 -16.35 -26.07 7.14
N LYS A 41 -15.67 -25.64 6.06
CA LYS A 41 -15.43 -24.20 5.81
C LYS A 41 -16.74 -23.43 5.60
N LYS A 42 -17.68 -24.01 4.87
CA LYS A 42 -19.01 -23.41 4.64
C LYS A 42 -19.81 -23.32 5.94
N ASP A 43 -19.75 -24.34 6.80
CA ASP A 43 -20.42 -24.35 8.09
C ASP A 43 -19.85 -23.29 9.04
N ASN A 44 -18.53 -23.26 9.24
CA ASN A 44 -17.88 -22.23 10.07
C ASN A 44 -18.20 -20.79 9.59
N TYR A 45 -18.34 -20.60 8.27
CA TYR A 45 -18.78 -19.32 7.71
C TYR A 45 -20.21 -18.97 8.11
N ASN A 46 -21.13 -19.93 8.06
CA ASN A 46 -22.51 -19.73 8.49
C ASN A 46 -22.60 -19.52 10.02
N GLU A 47 -21.84 -20.27 10.81
CA GLU A 47 -21.74 -20.13 12.27
C GLU A 47 -21.30 -18.70 12.62
N THR A 48 -20.25 -18.20 11.97
CA THR A 48 -19.75 -16.82 12.19
C THR A 48 -20.82 -15.77 11.88
N ARG A 49 -21.54 -15.94 10.76
CA ARG A 49 -22.61 -15.01 10.38
C ARG A 49 -23.81 -15.06 11.31
N GLN A 50 -24.20 -16.24 11.77
CA GLN A 50 -25.31 -16.39 12.71
C GLN A 50 -24.96 -15.76 14.07
N GLN A 51 -23.72 -15.92 14.52
CA GLN A 51 -23.24 -15.28 15.74
C GLN A 51 -23.22 -13.75 15.64
N GLN A 52 -22.81 -13.23 14.48
CA GLN A 52 -22.85 -11.81 14.16
C GLN A 52 -24.30 -11.26 14.16
N LEU A 53 -25.25 -11.99 13.58
CA LEU A 53 -26.68 -11.61 13.62
C LEU A 53 -27.18 -11.51 15.07
N GLY A 54 -26.84 -12.48 15.92
CA GLY A 54 -27.23 -12.45 17.34
C GLY A 54 -26.63 -11.27 18.11
N ALA A 55 -25.37 -10.90 17.83
CA ALA A 55 -24.74 -9.70 18.38
C ALA A 55 -25.42 -8.41 17.90
N GLY A 56 -25.77 -8.32 16.61
CA GLY A 56 -26.46 -7.15 16.04
C GLY A 56 -27.86 -6.97 16.62
N ILE A 57 -28.61 -8.07 16.79
CA ILE A 57 -29.92 -8.04 17.47
C ILE A 57 -29.76 -7.56 18.91
N THR A 58 -28.69 -7.98 19.60
CA THR A 58 -28.39 -7.52 20.97
C THR A 58 -28.13 -6.00 21.02
N ALA A 59 -27.47 -5.43 20.00
CA ALA A 59 -27.28 -3.99 19.90
C ALA A 59 -28.60 -3.24 19.75
N ILE A 60 -29.48 -3.68 18.85
CA ILE A 60 -30.82 -3.11 18.70
C ILE A 60 -31.63 -3.29 20.00
N ALA A 61 -31.56 -4.45 20.64
CA ALA A 61 -32.29 -4.71 21.89
C ALA A 61 -31.86 -3.76 23.01
N LYS A 62 -30.57 -3.41 23.10
CA LYS A 62 -30.09 -2.37 24.05
C LYS A 62 -30.66 -0.99 23.72
N ALA A 63 -30.75 -0.63 22.43
CA ALA A 63 -31.40 0.61 22.00
C ALA A 63 -32.90 0.64 22.39
N LEU A 64 -33.62 -0.45 22.14
CA LEU A 64 -35.03 -0.61 22.52
C LEU A 64 -35.24 -0.56 24.04
N THR A 65 -34.36 -1.21 24.80
CA THR A 65 -34.40 -1.18 26.27
C THR A 65 -34.19 0.24 26.79
N ALA A 66 -33.27 1.00 26.20
CA ALA A 66 -33.06 2.40 26.55
C ALA A 66 -34.30 3.27 26.24
N LEU A 67 -35.00 3.00 25.13
CA LEU A 67 -36.23 3.69 24.74
C LEU A 67 -37.41 3.35 25.68
N LEU A 68 -37.55 2.08 26.07
CA LEU A 68 -38.63 1.64 26.96
C LEU A 68 -38.45 2.15 28.40
N ASN A 69 -37.20 2.33 28.83
CA ASN A 69 -36.88 2.83 30.18
C ASN A 69 -36.87 4.36 30.28
N SER A 70 -37.12 5.10 29.19
CA SER A 70 -37.25 6.55 29.24
C SER A 70 -38.69 6.95 29.57
N GLU A 71 -39.01 7.04 30.86
CA GLU A 71 -40.21 7.75 31.32
C GLU A 71 -40.08 9.27 31.04
N GLU A 72 -41.22 9.93 30.83
CA GLU A 72 -41.45 11.19 30.10
C GLU A 72 -40.66 12.46 30.50
N ASP A 73 -39.73 12.43 31.46
CA ASP A 73 -39.07 13.64 31.95
C ASP A 73 -37.61 13.83 31.48
N GLY A 74 -37.45 14.70 30.47
CA GLY A 74 -36.31 15.64 30.40
C GLY A 74 -34.93 15.16 29.93
N LYS A 75 -34.71 13.89 29.52
CA LYS A 75 -33.38 13.38 29.08
C LYS A 75 -33.18 13.24 27.56
N SER A 76 -33.74 14.16 26.76
CA SER A 76 -33.75 14.05 25.28
C SER A 76 -32.35 13.89 24.64
N ALA A 77 -31.30 14.52 25.17
CA ALA A 77 -29.97 14.47 24.55
C ALA A 77 -29.20 13.16 24.80
N ASN A 78 -29.26 12.62 26.02
CA ASN A 78 -28.53 11.39 26.38
C ASN A 78 -29.18 10.15 25.75
N LEU A 79 -30.53 10.11 25.74
CA LEU A 79 -31.26 9.04 25.05
C LEU A 79 -30.96 9.01 23.55
N LYS A 80 -30.97 10.18 22.89
CA LYS A 80 -30.62 10.28 21.46
C LYS A 80 -29.21 9.79 21.17
N ALA A 81 -28.22 10.15 22.00
CA ALA A 81 -26.84 9.69 21.83
C ALA A 81 -26.73 8.17 21.96
N LEU A 82 -27.39 7.58 22.97
CA LEU A 82 -27.39 6.14 23.22
C LEU A 82 -28.10 5.35 22.11
N LEU A 83 -29.20 5.89 21.57
CA LEU A 83 -29.90 5.32 20.43
C LEU A 83 -29.03 5.35 19.16
N ILE A 84 -28.40 6.49 18.86
CA ILE A 84 -27.50 6.63 17.71
C ILE A 84 -26.33 5.65 17.82
N GLU A 85 -25.75 5.50 19.01
CA GLU A 85 -24.64 4.58 19.26
C GLU A 85 -25.07 3.11 19.05
N HIS A 86 -26.11 2.65 19.73
CA HIS A 86 -26.53 1.24 19.64
C HIS A 86 -27.11 0.86 18.28
N LEU A 87 -27.84 1.76 17.61
CA LEU A 87 -28.37 1.50 16.26
C LEU A 87 -27.27 1.57 15.20
N GLY A 88 -26.32 2.49 15.33
CA GLY A 88 -25.16 2.59 14.44
C GLY A 88 -24.24 1.37 14.57
N ASP A 89 -23.96 0.96 15.80
CA ASP A 89 -23.20 -0.27 16.07
C ASP A 89 -23.95 -1.51 15.54
N GLY A 90 -25.27 -1.55 15.67
CA GLY A 90 -26.11 -2.61 15.10
C GLY A 90 -25.97 -2.71 13.59
N ASP A 91 -26.11 -1.59 12.86
CA ASP A 91 -25.89 -1.52 11.41
C ASP A 91 -24.48 -1.99 11.01
N GLU A 92 -23.46 -1.56 11.75
CA GLU A 92 -22.09 -1.96 11.50
C GLU A 92 -21.87 -3.46 11.77
N ILE A 93 -22.49 -4.01 12.82
CA ILE A 93 -22.46 -5.44 13.13
C ILE A 93 -23.16 -6.23 12.01
N PHE A 94 -24.34 -5.86 11.54
CA PHE A 94 -25.02 -6.58 10.45
C PHE A 94 -24.24 -6.54 9.14
N ASN A 95 -23.49 -5.46 8.92
CA ASN A 95 -22.72 -5.25 7.70
C ASN A 95 -21.23 -5.63 7.82
N MET A 96 -20.76 -6.22 8.93
CA MET A 96 -19.33 -6.61 9.10
C MET A 96 -18.81 -7.51 7.98
N ASP A 97 -19.69 -8.40 7.50
CA ASP A 97 -19.49 -9.38 6.43
C ASP A 97 -20.37 -9.12 5.20
N ALA A 98 -21.11 -7.99 5.16
CA ALA A 98 -21.75 -7.54 3.91
C ALA A 98 -20.65 -7.54 2.86
N PRO A 99 -20.88 -8.16 1.67
CA PRO A 99 -19.82 -8.54 0.75
C PRO A 99 -18.93 -7.33 0.57
N TYR A 100 -17.77 -7.39 1.22
CA TYR A 100 -16.70 -6.48 0.93
C TYR A 100 -16.44 -6.78 -0.52
N VAL A 101 -16.92 -5.92 -1.42
CA VAL A 101 -16.69 -6.11 -2.83
C VAL A 101 -15.18 -5.94 -2.98
N SER A 102 -14.49 -7.06 -2.88
CA SER A 102 -13.07 -7.17 -3.16
C SER A 102 -12.88 -6.50 -4.50
N SER A 103 -11.80 -5.77 -4.68
CA SER A 103 -11.42 -5.24 -6.00
C SER A 103 -11.58 -6.30 -7.09
N SER A 104 -11.27 -7.57 -6.80
CA SER A 104 -11.53 -8.70 -7.70
C SER A 104 -13.02 -8.85 -8.05
N ASP A 105 -13.90 -8.87 -7.05
CA ASP A 105 -15.35 -9.01 -7.26
C ASP A 105 -15.94 -7.77 -7.95
N TYR A 106 -15.40 -6.60 -7.64
CA TYR A 106 -15.79 -5.32 -8.22
C TYR A 106 -15.46 -5.28 -9.71
N ILE A 107 -14.22 -5.65 -10.05
CA ILE A 107 -13.72 -5.70 -11.42
C ILE A 107 -14.45 -6.80 -12.20
N ARG A 108 -14.65 -7.97 -11.59
CA ARG A 108 -15.44 -9.07 -12.17
C ARG A 108 -16.85 -8.57 -12.53
N LYS A 109 -17.52 -7.89 -11.60
CA LYS A 109 -18.85 -7.35 -11.82
C LYS A 109 -18.90 -6.29 -12.92
N ALA A 110 -17.88 -5.43 -12.98
CA ALA A 110 -17.76 -4.42 -14.02
C ALA A 110 -17.60 -5.04 -15.42
N PHE A 111 -16.82 -6.12 -15.54
CA PHE A 111 -16.66 -6.84 -16.81
C PHE A 111 -17.91 -7.64 -17.21
N GLU A 112 -18.59 -8.27 -16.25
CA GLU A 112 -19.90 -8.91 -16.47
C GLU A 112 -20.90 -7.91 -17.07
N MET A 113 -21.00 -6.71 -16.50
CA MET A 113 -21.91 -5.67 -17.00
C MET A 113 -21.56 -5.16 -18.40
N ARG A 114 -20.32 -5.38 -18.86
CA ARG A 114 -19.88 -5.07 -20.23
C ARG A 114 -20.11 -6.23 -21.21
N GLY A 115 -20.75 -7.32 -20.77
CA GLY A 115 -21.09 -8.46 -21.63
C GLY A 115 -19.95 -9.47 -21.82
N MET A 116 -18.97 -9.47 -20.92
CA MET A 116 -17.88 -10.44 -20.99
C MET A 116 -18.35 -11.86 -20.64
N PRO A 117 -17.90 -12.90 -21.37
CA PRO A 117 -18.22 -14.28 -21.04
C PRO A 117 -17.54 -14.70 -19.74
N THR A 118 -18.25 -15.46 -18.89
CA THR A 118 -17.77 -15.89 -17.57
C THR A 118 -16.47 -16.70 -17.61
N SER A 119 -16.24 -17.44 -18.69
CA SER A 119 -14.98 -18.17 -18.93
C SER A 119 -13.75 -17.25 -19.10
N ALA A 120 -13.94 -16.02 -19.58
CA ALA A 120 -12.86 -15.05 -19.76
C ALA A 120 -12.63 -14.20 -18.49
N LEU A 121 -13.61 -14.14 -17.56
CA LEU A 121 -13.51 -13.35 -16.34
C LEU A 121 -12.40 -13.85 -15.43
N ASP A 122 -12.28 -15.16 -15.24
CA ASP A 122 -11.25 -15.74 -14.38
C ASP A 122 -9.85 -15.47 -14.94
N THR A 123 -9.67 -15.56 -16.26
CA THR A 123 -8.40 -15.20 -16.94
C THR A 123 -8.07 -13.72 -16.77
N MET A 124 -9.06 -12.82 -16.91
CA MET A 124 -8.86 -11.38 -16.73
C MET A 124 -8.51 -11.03 -15.29
N ILE A 125 -9.20 -11.60 -14.31
CA ILE A 125 -8.87 -11.39 -12.90
C ILE A 125 -7.49 -11.96 -12.58
N ALA A 126 -7.13 -13.13 -13.12
CA ALA A 126 -5.81 -13.74 -12.93
C ALA A 126 -4.66 -12.94 -13.59
N SER A 127 -4.95 -12.18 -14.65
CA SER A 127 -3.98 -11.27 -15.29
C SER A 127 -3.54 -10.11 -14.38
N LEU A 128 -4.34 -9.79 -13.35
CA LEU A 128 -4.03 -8.74 -12.40
C LEU A 128 -3.23 -9.33 -11.23
N SER A 129 -2.09 -8.71 -10.90
CA SER A 129 -1.30 -9.16 -9.76
C SER A 129 -2.08 -8.98 -8.44
N ALA A 130 -1.81 -9.84 -7.46
CA ALA A 130 -2.40 -9.71 -6.12
C ALA A 130 -2.04 -8.35 -5.47
N GLY A 131 -0.89 -7.76 -5.82
CA GLY A 131 -0.51 -6.41 -5.39
C GLY A 131 -1.41 -5.32 -5.98
N THR A 132 -1.70 -5.41 -7.28
CA THR A 132 -2.59 -4.50 -8.01
C THR A 132 -4.00 -4.52 -7.43
N LEU A 133 -4.56 -5.71 -7.20
CA LEU A 133 -5.87 -5.87 -6.55
C LEU A 133 -5.89 -5.24 -5.15
N ARG A 134 -4.85 -5.48 -4.34
CA ARG A 134 -4.73 -4.85 -3.01
C ARG A 134 -4.67 -3.32 -3.08
N GLN A 135 -4.03 -2.75 -4.10
CA GLN A 135 -3.98 -1.30 -4.29
C GLN A 135 -5.37 -0.73 -4.63
N TYR A 136 -6.13 -1.40 -5.50
CA TYR A 136 -7.45 -0.93 -5.92
C TYR A 136 -8.55 -1.10 -4.86
N ASN A 137 -8.38 -2.01 -3.90
CA ASN A 137 -9.33 -2.23 -2.81
C ASN A 137 -9.75 -0.95 -2.08
N LYS A 138 -8.80 -0.08 -1.74
CA LYS A 138 -9.10 1.12 -0.94
C LYS A 138 -9.84 2.19 -1.76
N PRO A 139 -9.38 2.61 -2.95
CA PRO A 139 -10.12 3.55 -3.79
C PRO A 139 -11.52 3.08 -4.18
N LEU A 140 -11.68 1.81 -4.56
CA LEU A 140 -12.99 1.26 -4.95
C LEU A 140 -13.97 1.22 -3.78
N LYS A 141 -13.48 1.00 -2.55
CA LYS A 141 -14.32 1.10 -1.35
C LYS A 141 -14.81 2.52 -1.12
N MET A 142 -13.93 3.51 -1.26
CA MET A 142 -14.30 4.92 -1.12
C MET A 142 -15.31 5.34 -2.19
N TRP A 143 -15.15 4.83 -3.41
CA TRP A 143 -16.09 5.05 -4.50
C TRP A 143 -17.45 4.40 -4.22
N ASP A 144 -17.47 3.16 -3.74
CA ASP A 144 -18.72 2.45 -3.37
C ASP A 144 -19.49 3.19 -2.26
N GLU A 145 -18.79 3.68 -1.24
CA GLU A 145 -19.37 4.50 -0.17
C GLU A 145 -19.94 5.83 -0.70
N PHE A 146 -19.23 6.49 -1.62
CA PHE A 146 -19.71 7.70 -2.28
C PHE A 146 -20.99 7.41 -3.09
N CYS A 147 -20.99 6.34 -3.88
CA CYS A 147 -22.15 5.93 -4.67
C CYS A 147 -23.37 5.60 -3.81
N LYS A 148 -23.18 4.93 -2.66
CA LYS A 148 -24.26 4.66 -1.69
C LYS A 148 -24.86 5.95 -1.12
N ARG A 149 -24.01 6.92 -0.78
CA ARG A 149 -24.46 8.21 -0.25
C ARG A 149 -25.24 9.02 -1.30
N GLU A 150 -24.75 9.04 -2.52
CA GLU A 150 -25.36 9.77 -3.63
C GLU A 150 -26.52 9.00 -4.31
N GLN A 151 -26.80 7.76 -3.87
CA GLN A 151 -27.82 6.87 -4.44
C GLN A 151 -27.62 6.59 -5.95
N ILE A 152 -26.37 6.31 -6.35
CA ILE A 152 -25.98 6.06 -7.74
C ILE A 152 -25.44 4.63 -7.87
N CYS A 153 -25.76 3.95 -8.96
CA CYS A 153 -25.13 2.66 -9.28
C CYS A 153 -23.65 2.88 -9.62
N PRO A 154 -22.70 2.22 -8.92
CA PRO A 154 -21.28 2.48 -9.09
C PRO A 154 -20.71 2.13 -10.48
N PHE A 155 -21.41 1.26 -11.22
CA PHE A 155 -21.00 0.79 -12.55
C PHE A 155 -21.62 1.60 -13.69
N THR A 156 -22.62 2.44 -13.42
CA THR A 156 -23.33 3.25 -14.42
C THR A 156 -23.29 4.74 -14.07
N ALA A 157 -22.37 5.17 -13.19
CA ALA A 157 -22.24 6.56 -12.79
C ALA A 157 -21.84 7.45 -13.97
N ASN A 158 -22.44 8.65 -14.04
CA ASN A 158 -22.07 9.66 -15.03
C ASN A 158 -20.68 10.23 -14.74
N VAL A 159 -19.94 10.63 -15.78
CA VAL A 159 -18.66 11.33 -15.72
C VAL A 159 -18.68 12.48 -14.72
N SER A 160 -19.74 13.29 -14.68
CA SER A 160 -19.86 14.39 -13.72
C SER A 160 -19.75 13.92 -12.26
N LYS A 161 -20.37 12.78 -11.93
CA LYS A 161 -20.35 12.21 -10.57
C LYS A 161 -19.02 11.54 -10.24
N VAL A 162 -18.35 10.97 -11.24
CA VAL A 162 -16.97 10.49 -11.08
C VAL A 162 -16.02 11.66 -10.77
N LEU A 163 -16.14 12.79 -11.49
CA LEU A 163 -15.32 13.98 -11.26
C LEU A 163 -15.56 14.57 -9.86
N GLU A 164 -16.80 14.61 -9.39
CA GLU A 164 -17.15 15.06 -8.04
C GLU A 164 -16.47 14.19 -6.96
N PHE A 165 -16.48 12.86 -7.14
CA PHE A 165 -15.76 11.95 -6.25
C PHE A 165 -14.24 12.16 -6.27
N LEU A 166 -13.65 12.38 -7.45
CA LEU A 166 -12.22 12.62 -7.58
C LEU A 166 -11.79 13.92 -6.89
N ASP A 167 -12.57 15.00 -7.03
CA ASP A 167 -12.30 16.25 -6.30
C ASP A 167 -12.42 16.04 -4.79
N LEU A 168 -13.49 15.39 -4.31
CA LEU A 168 -13.66 15.07 -2.89
C LEU A 168 -12.47 14.27 -2.34
N SER A 169 -12.04 13.25 -3.08
CA SER A 169 -10.89 12.41 -2.71
C SER A 169 -9.60 13.22 -2.65
N PHE A 170 -9.37 14.11 -3.63
CA PHE A 170 -8.20 14.98 -3.67
C PHE A 170 -8.18 15.97 -2.50
N GLN A 171 -9.30 16.62 -2.19
CA GLN A 171 -9.39 17.55 -1.06
C GLN A 171 -9.14 16.84 0.28
N ASN A 172 -9.64 15.61 0.44
CA ASN A 172 -9.39 14.80 1.63
C ASN A 172 -7.90 14.46 1.78
N CYS A 173 -7.21 14.08 0.70
CA CYS A 173 -5.76 13.89 0.71
C CYS A 173 -5.01 15.17 1.06
N LYS A 174 -5.40 16.32 0.47
CA LYS A 174 -4.78 17.62 0.77
C LYS A 174 -4.95 18.01 2.24
N ARG A 175 -6.14 17.81 2.80
CA ARG A 175 -6.42 18.04 4.23
C ARG A 175 -5.62 17.09 5.11
N PHE A 176 -5.59 15.81 4.78
CA PHE A 176 -4.79 14.81 5.48
C PHE A 176 -3.31 15.19 5.51
N CYS A 177 -2.71 15.50 4.36
CA CYS A 177 -1.30 15.92 4.29
C CYS A 177 -1.03 17.20 5.09
N LYS A 178 -1.94 18.17 5.08
CA LYS A 178 -1.83 19.38 5.91
C LYS A 178 -1.88 19.05 7.41
N VAL A 179 -2.78 18.15 7.83
CA VAL A 179 -2.90 17.71 9.23
C VAL A 179 -1.66 16.94 9.65
N VAL A 180 -1.17 16.01 8.82
CA VAL A 180 0.05 15.25 9.07
C VAL A 180 1.26 16.18 9.17
N ALA A 181 1.39 17.17 8.28
CA ALA A 181 2.48 18.15 8.35
C ALA A 181 2.42 19.03 9.61
N LYS A 182 1.22 19.28 10.17
CA LYS A 182 1.08 19.96 11.46
C LYS A 182 1.38 19.06 12.66
N LEU A 183 0.93 17.81 12.63
CA LEU A 183 1.15 16.83 13.70
C LEU A 183 2.60 16.32 13.73
N LYS A 184 3.24 16.24 12.56
CA LYS A 184 4.62 15.80 12.35
C LYS A 184 5.26 16.73 11.31
N PRO A 185 5.69 17.95 11.71
CA PRO A 185 6.43 18.82 10.82
C PRO A 185 7.66 18.07 10.30
N GLN A 186 7.85 18.08 8.98
CA GLN A 186 9.04 17.50 8.36
C GLN A 186 10.24 18.33 8.77
N THR A 187 10.98 17.85 9.77
CA THR A 187 12.28 18.41 10.09
C THR A 187 13.29 17.82 9.09
N PRO A 188 14.17 18.64 8.50
CA PRO A 188 15.32 18.12 7.78
C PRO A 188 16.04 17.12 8.67
N LYS A 189 16.29 15.91 8.18
CA LYS A 189 17.00 14.88 8.96
C LYS A 189 18.40 15.36 9.38
N TYR A 190 18.98 16.28 8.61
CA TYR A 190 20.29 16.87 8.85
C TYR A 190 20.15 18.38 8.99
N THR A 191 20.68 18.93 10.08
CA THR A 191 20.71 20.37 10.37
C THR A 191 21.66 21.13 9.44
N CYS A 192 22.67 20.43 8.92
CA CYS A 192 23.56 20.89 7.86
C CYS A 192 23.85 19.71 6.91
N THR A 193 23.87 19.96 5.61
CA THR A 193 24.41 19.03 4.61
C THR A 193 25.86 19.43 4.33
N CYS A 194 26.77 18.46 4.17
CA CYS A 194 28.16 18.76 3.84
C CYS A 194 28.22 19.58 2.53
N ASP A 195 29.10 20.58 2.52
CA ASP A 195 29.40 21.35 1.32
C ASP A 195 30.09 20.44 0.28
N PRO A 196 29.48 20.22 -0.91
CA PRO A 196 30.06 19.39 -1.96
C PRO A 196 31.46 19.88 -2.39
N ASP A 197 31.76 21.17 -2.25
CA ASP A 197 33.05 21.73 -2.63
C ASP A 197 34.20 21.19 -1.77
N THR A 198 33.93 20.89 -0.49
CA THR A 198 34.94 20.27 0.40
C THR A 198 35.36 18.89 -0.12
N VAL A 199 34.39 18.11 -0.61
CA VAL A 199 34.65 16.77 -1.16
C VAL A 199 35.38 16.88 -2.50
N LEU A 200 34.96 17.80 -3.36
CA LEU A 200 35.62 18.03 -4.65
C LEU A 200 37.07 18.50 -4.47
N GLN A 201 37.32 19.43 -3.55
CA GLN A 201 38.67 19.91 -3.23
C GLN A 201 39.57 18.79 -2.72
N TYR A 202 39.05 17.91 -1.86
CA TYR A 202 39.80 16.72 -1.42
C TYR A 202 40.15 15.80 -2.60
N LEU A 203 39.19 15.52 -3.49
CA LEU A 203 39.40 14.66 -4.65
C LEU A 203 40.38 15.27 -5.66
N GLU A 204 40.43 16.60 -5.78
CA GLU A 204 41.39 17.33 -6.60
C GLU A 204 42.83 17.19 -6.10
N ASN A 205 43.04 17.19 -4.78
CA ASN A 205 44.36 17.02 -4.17
C ASN A 205 44.91 15.60 -4.34
N LEU A 206 44.06 14.63 -4.70
CA LEU A 206 44.45 13.27 -5.08
C LEU A 206 44.85 13.18 -6.58
N TYR A 207 45.54 14.19 -7.10
CA TYR A 207 46.11 14.20 -8.44
C TYR A 207 47.59 14.57 -8.32
N PRO A 208 48.53 13.93 -9.04
CA PRO A 208 48.35 13.01 -10.16
C PRO A 208 48.05 11.56 -9.78
N HIS A 209 47.37 10.83 -10.67
CA HIS A 209 46.91 9.45 -10.45
C HIS A 209 48.05 8.44 -10.26
N GLU A 210 49.21 8.66 -10.89
CA GLU A 210 50.36 7.73 -10.81
C GLU A 210 50.97 7.64 -9.41
N SER A 211 50.77 8.68 -8.59
CA SER A 211 51.32 8.76 -7.23
C SER A 211 50.46 8.03 -6.18
N LEU A 212 49.28 7.53 -6.57
CA LEU A 212 48.32 6.97 -5.63
C LEU A 212 48.39 5.45 -5.58
N ASN A 213 48.17 4.90 -4.39
CA ASN A 213 47.93 3.47 -4.24
C ASN A 213 46.53 3.10 -4.74
N LEU A 214 46.33 1.81 -5.05
CA LEU A 214 45.08 1.28 -5.59
C LEU A 214 43.87 1.59 -4.69
N GLU A 215 44.06 1.60 -3.36
CA GLU A 215 43.00 1.90 -2.40
C GLU A 215 42.48 3.34 -2.55
N LYS A 216 43.39 4.34 -2.58
CA LYS A 216 43.02 5.75 -2.75
C LYS A 216 42.41 6.02 -4.12
N LEU A 217 42.95 5.37 -5.15
CA LEU A 217 42.42 5.46 -6.51
C LEU A 217 40.98 4.92 -6.60
N THR A 218 40.73 3.76 -5.99
CA THR A 218 39.40 3.13 -5.95
C THR A 218 38.41 4.01 -5.18
N LYS A 219 38.81 4.55 -4.02
CA LYS A 219 37.97 5.47 -3.24
C LYS A 219 37.62 6.73 -4.05
N LYS A 220 38.60 7.31 -4.75
CA LYS A 220 38.40 8.47 -5.64
C LYS A 220 37.41 8.14 -6.76
N PHE A 221 37.63 7.02 -7.45
CA PHE A 221 36.75 6.57 -8.54
C PHE A 221 35.31 6.36 -8.07
N VAL A 222 35.09 5.55 -7.03
CA VAL A 222 33.74 5.23 -6.54
C VAL A 222 33.01 6.48 -6.04
N THR A 223 33.72 7.41 -5.40
CA THR A 223 33.14 8.66 -4.90
C THR A 223 32.71 9.56 -6.06
N LEU A 224 33.58 9.78 -7.06
CA LEU A 224 33.24 10.58 -8.24
C LEU A 224 32.12 9.92 -9.07
N LEU A 225 32.15 8.59 -9.22
CA LEU A 225 31.11 7.85 -9.93
C LEU A 225 29.75 7.98 -9.21
N ALA A 226 29.74 7.89 -7.88
CA ALA A 226 28.53 8.09 -7.08
C ALA A 226 27.97 9.52 -7.24
N LEU A 227 28.85 10.52 -7.26
CA LEU A 227 28.47 11.93 -7.43
C LEU A 227 27.84 12.21 -8.81
N ILE A 228 28.43 11.69 -9.89
CA ILE A 228 27.94 11.95 -11.26
C ILE A 228 26.69 11.13 -11.57
N THR A 229 26.64 9.86 -11.19
CA THR A 229 25.55 8.97 -11.58
C THR A 229 24.37 8.97 -10.61
N ALA A 230 24.54 9.56 -9.42
CA ALA A 230 23.57 9.58 -8.31
C ALA A 230 22.99 8.20 -7.98
N GLN A 231 23.76 7.13 -8.20
CA GLN A 231 23.33 5.75 -8.00
C GLN A 231 23.44 5.32 -6.54
N ARG A 232 22.60 4.35 -6.15
CA ARG A 232 22.71 3.70 -4.84
C ARG A 232 23.97 2.83 -4.76
N VAL A 233 24.50 2.66 -3.55
CA VAL A 233 25.63 1.76 -3.26
C VAL A 233 25.39 0.35 -3.79
N GLN A 234 24.15 -0.16 -3.73
CA GLN A 234 23.79 -1.45 -4.30
C GLN A 234 24.11 -1.54 -5.80
N THR A 235 23.78 -0.51 -6.58
CA THR A 235 24.07 -0.47 -8.02
C THR A 235 25.57 -0.46 -8.26
N LEU A 236 26.32 0.36 -7.51
CA LEU A 236 27.78 0.46 -7.62
C LEU A 236 28.47 -0.87 -7.27
N SER A 237 27.97 -1.60 -6.26
CA SER A 237 28.51 -2.91 -5.86
C SER A 237 28.32 -4.02 -6.90
N LYS A 238 27.44 -3.80 -7.90
CA LYS A 238 27.11 -4.74 -8.96
C LYS A 238 27.78 -4.42 -10.30
N ILE A 239 28.67 -3.43 -10.31
CA ILE A 239 29.49 -3.12 -11.48
C ILE A 239 30.49 -4.26 -11.70
N LYS A 240 30.50 -4.79 -12.92
CA LYS A 240 31.48 -5.80 -13.35
C LYS A 240 32.39 -5.15 -14.40
N ILE A 241 33.69 -5.35 -14.27
CA ILE A 241 34.71 -4.77 -15.15
C ILE A 241 34.44 -5.16 -16.61
N VAL A 242 34.04 -6.42 -16.85
CA VAL A 242 33.70 -6.95 -18.19
C VAL A 242 32.53 -6.24 -18.88
N ASN A 243 31.74 -5.46 -18.15
CA ASN A 243 30.58 -4.73 -18.66
C ASN A 243 30.85 -3.22 -18.79
N ILE A 244 32.10 -2.79 -18.69
CA ILE A 244 32.53 -1.41 -18.91
C ILE A 244 32.95 -1.30 -20.38
N ASN A 245 32.20 -0.52 -21.14
CA ASN A 245 32.47 -0.28 -22.56
C ASN A 245 33.05 1.12 -22.73
N ILE A 246 34.24 1.22 -23.31
CA ILE A 246 34.91 2.49 -23.59
C ILE A 246 34.61 2.91 -25.03
N ASN A 247 34.06 4.11 -25.18
CA ASN A 247 33.68 4.74 -26.43
C ASN A 247 34.48 6.04 -26.62
N PRO A 248 34.60 6.57 -27.84
CA PRO A 248 35.27 7.86 -28.08
C PRO A 248 34.60 9.05 -27.35
N ASN A 249 33.33 8.91 -26.96
CA ASN A 249 32.57 9.93 -26.23
C ASN A 249 32.58 9.74 -24.70
N GLY A 250 33.23 8.68 -24.16
CA GLY A 250 33.27 8.37 -22.73
C GLY A 250 33.16 6.88 -22.43
N ALA A 251 32.71 6.51 -21.23
CA ALA A 251 32.49 5.12 -20.83
C ALA A 251 31.01 4.83 -20.56
N GLU A 252 30.55 3.63 -20.89
CA GLU A 252 29.23 3.11 -20.56
C GLU A 252 29.34 1.85 -19.71
N ILE A 253 28.65 1.80 -18.58
CA ILE A 253 28.64 0.64 -17.68
C ILE A 253 27.26 0.00 -17.69
N VAL A 254 27.21 -1.27 -18.10
CA VAL A 254 25.96 -2.05 -18.15
C VAL A 254 25.79 -2.89 -16.89
N ILE A 255 24.70 -2.65 -16.16
CA ILE A 255 24.35 -3.46 -14.98
C ILE A 255 23.54 -4.67 -15.43
N THR A 256 24.10 -5.86 -15.28
CA THR A 256 23.47 -7.13 -15.70
C THR A 256 22.75 -7.85 -14.57
N ASP A 257 23.17 -7.62 -13.32
CA ASP A 257 22.58 -8.26 -12.15
C ASP A 257 21.24 -7.61 -11.76
N SER A 258 20.34 -8.40 -11.19
CA SER A 258 19.05 -7.90 -10.68
C SER A 258 19.25 -6.96 -9.49
N LEU A 259 18.67 -5.77 -9.60
CA LEU A 259 18.55 -4.75 -8.57
C LEU A 259 17.16 -4.83 -7.91
N LYS A 260 17.00 -4.15 -6.76
CA LYS A 260 15.68 -4.00 -6.12
C LYS A 260 14.63 -3.35 -7.06
N THR A 261 15.07 -2.59 -8.05
CA THR A 261 14.22 -1.90 -9.03
C THR A 261 14.09 -2.64 -10.35
N THR A 262 14.66 -3.84 -10.47
CA THR A 262 14.51 -4.67 -11.67
C THR A 262 13.08 -5.19 -11.76
N ASP A 263 12.49 -5.06 -12.94
CA ASP A 263 11.17 -5.56 -13.30
C ASP A 263 11.26 -6.32 -14.63
N VAL A 264 10.38 -7.30 -14.84
CA VAL A 264 10.36 -8.17 -16.03
C VAL A 264 10.15 -7.35 -17.32
N ASN A 265 9.45 -6.23 -17.22
CA ASN A 265 9.08 -5.39 -18.36
C ASN A 265 10.02 -4.20 -18.59
N ASN A 266 11.09 -4.04 -17.79
CA ASN A 266 11.99 -2.90 -17.88
C ASN A 266 13.45 -3.32 -18.09
N THR A 267 14.16 -2.56 -18.91
CA THR A 267 15.60 -2.75 -19.12
C THR A 267 16.40 -2.26 -17.92
N GLN A 268 17.55 -2.90 -17.69
CA GLN A 268 18.46 -2.48 -16.62
C GLN A 268 19.13 -1.14 -16.93
N PRO A 269 19.50 -0.36 -15.90
CA PRO A 269 20.14 0.94 -16.10
C PRO A 269 21.52 0.81 -16.74
N ILE A 270 21.82 1.71 -17.68
CA ILE A 270 23.13 1.90 -18.28
C ILE A 270 23.70 3.21 -17.71
N LEU A 271 24.87 3.14 -17.07
CA LEU A 271 25.54 4.32 -16.52
C LEU A 271 26.43 4.93 -17.60
N LYS A 272 26.16 6.17 -17.99
CA LYS A 272 26.94 6.91 -18.97
C LYS A 272 27.90 7.86 -18.26
N ILE A 273 29.18 7.74 -18.56
CA ILE A 273 30.27 8.53 -17.98
C ILE A 273 30.89 9.34 -19.12
N PRO A 274 30.55 10.64 -19.25
CA PRO A 274 31.14 11.48 -20.29
C PRO A 274 32.60 11.85 -19.97
N ILE A 275 33.37 12.18 -21.00
CA ILE A 275 34.70 12.74 -20.84
C ILE A 275 34.57 14.18 -20.36
N PHE A 276 35.14 14.47 -19.19
CA PHE A 276 35.16 15.82 -18.64
C PHE A 276 36.50 16.50 -18.92
N THR A 277 36.50 17.44 -19.88
CA THR A 277 37.70 18.12 -20.37
C THR A 277 38.05 19.39 -19.61
N GLU A 278 37.07 20.04 -18.96
CA GLU A 278 37.25 21.32 -18.26
C GLU A 278 38.08 21.19 -16.97
N LYS A 279 37.91 20.08 -16.24
CA LYS A 279 38.66 19.82 -14.99
C LYS A 279 39.07 18.36 -14.89
N ILE A 280 40.17 18.04 -15.56
CA ILE A 280 40.74 16.67 -15.64
C ILE A 280 40.97 16.04 -14.25
N LYS A 281 41.33 16.84 -13.24
CA LYS A 281 41.62 16.37 -11.86
C LYS A 281 40.46 15.61 -11.20
N VAL A 282 39.23 15.89 -11.61
CA VAL A 282 37.98 15.28 -11.09
C VAL A 282 37.24 14.45 -12.13
N CYS A 283 37.86 14.21 -13.29
CA CYS A 283 37.25 13.42 -14.34
C CYS A 283 37.17 11.93 -13.93
N VAL A 284 35.95 11.38 -13.92
CA VAL A 284 35.76 9.94 -13.65
C VAL A 284 36.44 9.10 -14.72
N PHE A 285 36.32 9.52 -15.99
CA PHE A 285 36.86 8.79 -17.13
C PHE A 285 38.39 8.70 -17.10
N SER A 286 39.10 9.75 -16.69
CA SER A 286 40.57 9.70 -16.55
C SER A 286 41.02 8.75 -15.43
N THR A 287 40.16 8.56 -14.42
CA THR A 287 40.43 7.64 -13.32
C THR A 287 40.19 6.18 -13.75
N THR A 288 39.20 5.92 -14.62
CA THR A 288 38.93 4.58 -15.18
C THR A 288 40.00 4.15 -16.16
N SER A 289 40.44 5.04 -17.06
CA SER A 289 41.49 4.70 -18.04
C SER A 289 42.83 4.38 -17.37
N PHE A 290 43.12 4.98 -16.21
CA PHE A 290 44.32 4.69 -15.44
C PHE A 290 44.28 3.30 -14.77
N GLN A 291 43.10 2.83 -14.32
CA GLN A 291 42.97 1.50 -13.70
C GLN A 291 43.16 0.34 -14.70
N GLU A 292 42.84 0.52 -15.98
CA GLU A 292 43.09 -0.51 -17.00
C GLU A 292 44.57 -0.63 -17.41
N THR A 293 45.36 0.42 -17.18
CA THR A 293 46.80 0.44 -17.52
C THR A 293 47.73 -0.10 -16.42
N VAL A 294 47.21 -0.35 -15.21
CA VAL A 294 47.99 -0.94 -14.12
C VAL A 294 47.70 -2.45 -14.08
N PRO A 295 48.70 -3.33 -14.32
CA PRO A 295 48.52 -4.78 -14.33
C PRO A 295 48.17 -5.37 -12.95
#